data_AF-A0A970SNV8-F1
#
_entry.id   AF-A0A970SNV8-F1
#
_cell.length_a   1.000
_cell.length_b   1.000
_cell.length_c   1.000
_cell.angle_alpha   90.00
_cell.angle_beta   90.00
_cell.angle_gamma   90.00
#
_symmetry.space_group_name_H-M   'P 1'
#
loop_
_entity.id
_entity.type
_entity.pdbx_description
1 polymer ?
#
loop_
_entity_poly.entity_id
_entity_poly.type
_entity_poly.pdbx_seq_one_letter_code
_entity_poly.pdbx_strand_id
1 'polypeptide(L)'
;MSKSYILPANALLVVVGLADLLSTLYWLKTGQAIEVNPVMAAVLQCGTGIFIAVKLATLGSFVGVMEWYRRHRNPAFARLVGSATLIGYLSIYAVSFCCVNYGTIL
;
A
#
# COMPACT_ATOMS: atom_id res chain seq x y z
N MET A 1 -6.40 -25.82 17.02
CA MET A 1 -7.04 -25.49 15.73
C MET A 1 -7.19 -23.99 15.60
N SER A 2 -6.27 -23.31 14.91
CA SER A 2 -6.40 -21.88 14.60
C SER A 2 -7.35 -21.73 13.41
N LYS A 3 -8.53 -21.14 13.62
CA LYS A 3 -9.51 -20.87 12.55
C LYS A 3 -8.84 -20.10 11.40
N SER A 4 -9.10 -20.52 10.16
CA SER A 4 -8.51 -20.01 8.90
C SER A 4 -8.92 -18.58 8.49
N TYR A 5 -9.00 -17.64 9.43
CA TYR A 5 -9.28 -16.24 9.13
C TYR A 5 -8.01 -15.49 8.73
N ILE A 6 -8.12 -14.65 7.69
CA ILE A 6 -7.08 -13.68 7.33
C ILE A 6 -6.97 -12.67 8.48
N LEU A 7 -5.74 -12.26 8.82
CA LEU A 7 -5.54 -11.25 9.85
C LEU A 7 -6.26 -9.93 9.46
N PRO A 8 -7.05 -9.30 10.35
CA PRO A 8 -7.76 -8.07 10.01
C PRO A 8 -6.86 -6.96 9.47
N ALA A 9 -5.66 -6.79 10.04
CA ALA A 9 -4.68 -5.83 9.55
C ALA A 9 -4.21 -6.14 8.12
N ASN A 10 -4.03 -7.43 7.76
CA ASN A 10 -3.66 -7.83 6.41
C ASN A 10 -4.79 -7.57 5.42
N ALA A 11 -6.05 -7.82 5.82
CA ALA A 11 -7.22 -7.48 5.00
C ALA A 11 -7.34 -5.96 4.79
N LEU A 12 -7.14 -5.17 5.84
CA LEU A 12 -7.12 -3.71 5.75
C LEU A 12 -5.98 -3.22 4.85
N LEU A 13 -4.79 -3.81 4.92
CA LEU A 13 -3.69 -3.47 4.00
C LEU A 13 -4.04 -3.73 2.54
N VAL A 14 -4.78 -4.79 2.23
CA VAL A 14 -5.28 -5.03 0.87
C VAL A 14 -6.24 -3.91 0.45
N VAL A 15 -7.22 -3.60 1.30
CA VAL A 15 -8.21 -2.54 0.99
C VAL A 15 -7.52 -1.19 0.78
N VAL A 16 -6.61 -0.82 1.67
CA VAL A 16 -5.86 0.43 1.60
C VAL A 16 -4.94 0.46 0.38
N GLY A 17 -4.23 -0.63 0.09
CA GLY A 17 -3.36 -0.72 -1.09
C GLY A 17 -4.12 -0.69 -2.43
N LEU A 18 -5.36 -1.21 -2.46
CA LEU A 18 -6.23 -1.07 -3.62
C LEU A 18 -6.77 0.36 -3.76
N ALA A 19 -7.18 0.98 -2.65
CA ALA A 19 -7.62 2.37 -2.65
C ALA A 19 -6.49 3.31 -3.11
N ASP A 20 -5.25 3.07 -2.66
CA ASP A 20 -4.04 3.75 -3.11
C ASP A 20 -3.81 3.62 -4.62
N LEU A 21 -3.90 2.40 -5.16
CA LEU A 21 -3.76 2.17 -6.59
C LEU A 21 -4.81 2.97 -7.38
N LEU A 22 -6.07 2.90 -6.96
CA LEU A 22 -7.17 3.60 -7.62
C LEU A 22 -7.03 5.12 -7.54
N SER A 23 -6.65 5.65 -6.36
CA SER A 23 -6.43 7.09 -6.20
C SER A 23 -5.26 7.59 -7.03
N THR A 24 -4.14 6.85 -7.06
CA THR A 24 -3.00 7.20 -7.92
C THR A 24 -3.40 7.21 -9.40
N LEU A 25 -4.11 6.19 -9.88
CA LEU A 25 -4.55 6.14 -11.27
C LEU A 25 -5.49 7.28 -11.62
N TYR A 26 -6.42 7.61 -10.72
CA TYR A 26 -7.32 8.74 -10.90
C TYR A 26 -6.54 10.04 -11.05
N TRP A 27 -5.60 10.33 -10.14
CA TRP A 27 -4.85 11.59 -10.14
C TRP A 27 -3.86 11.70 -11.30
N LEU A 28 -3.22 10.59 -11.68
CA LEU A 28 -2.36 10.52 -12.85
C LEU A 28 -3.15 10.78 -14.13
N LYS A 29 -4.36 10.19 -14.27
CA LYS A 29 -5.20 10.40 -15.45
C LYS A 29 -5.74 11.82 -15.56
N THR A 30 -6.02 12.48 -14.44
CA THR A 30 -6.49 13.88 -14.43
C THR A 30 -5.34 14.89 -14.50
N GLY A 31 -4.07 14.43 -14.55
CA GLY A 31 -2.89 15.30 -14.57
C GLY A 31 -2.70 16.12 -13.29
N GLN A 32 -3.33 15.72 -12.18
CA GLN A 32 -3.35 16.49 -10.94
C GLN A 32 -2.25 16.08 -9.95
N ALA A 33 -1.55 14.97 -10.21
CA ALA A 33 -0.43 14.55 -9.39
C ALA A 33 0.63 13.82 -10.22
N ILE A 34 1.83 13.78 -9.65
CA ILE A 34 2.93 12.92 -10.09
C ILE A 34 3.15 11.81 -9.07
N GLU A 35 3.69 10.67 -9.52
CA GLU A 35 4.09 9.60 -8.62
C GLU A 35 5.35 10.02 -7.85
N VAL A 36 5.21 10.17 -6.53
CA VAL A 36 6.30 10.64 -5.65
C VAL A 36 7.29 9.52 -5.34
N ASN A 37 6.86 8.25 -5.42
CA ASN A 37 7.77 7.11 -5.25
C ASN A 37 8.69 6.99 -6.47
N PRO A 38 10.02 7.23 -6.36
CA PRO A 38 10.92 7.27 -7.51
C PRO A 38 11.01 5.91 -8.23
N VAL A 39 10.91 4.80 -7.50
CA VAL A 39 10.87 3.45 -8.09
C VAL A 39 9.59 3.30 -8.91
N MET A 40 8.46 3.70 -8.35
CA MET A 40 7.17 3.54 -9.03
C MET A 40 6.99 4.54 -10.18
N ALA A 41 7.59 5.72 -10.09
CA ALA A 41 7.68 6.69 -11.17
C ALA A 41 8.48 6.11 -12.35
N ALA A 42 9.59 5.42 -12.09
CA ALA A 42 10.33 4.71 -13.13
C ALA A 42 9.50 3.58 -13.77
N VAL A 43 8.77 2.81 -12.96
CA VAL A 43 7.86 1.77 -13.47
C VAL A 43 6.73 2.37 -14.33
N LEU A 44 6.21 3.54 -13.94
CA LEU A 44 5.16 4.24 -14.68
C LEU A 44 5.60 4.64 -16.09
N GLN A 45 6.90 4.91 -16.31
CA GLN A 45 7.46 5.18 -17.64
C GLN A 45 7.34 4.00 -18.60
N CYS A 46 7.28 2.76 -18.07
CA CYS A 46 7.05 1.56 -18.87
C CYS A 46 5.56 1.38 -19.26
N GLY A 47 4.66 2.19 -18.71
CA GLY A 47 3.24 2.21 -19.01
C GLY A 47 2.34 1.86 -17.81
N THR A 48 1.12 2.39 -17.84
CA THR A 48 0.14 2.25 -16.75
C THR A 48 -0.21 0.80 -16.41
N GLY A 49 -0.24 -0.09 -17.41
CA GLY A 49 -0.51 -1.52 -17.20
C GLY A 49 0.58 -2.20 -16.36
N ILE A 50 1.86 -1.89 -16.63
CA ILE A 50 2.99 -2.44 -15.88
C ILE A 50 3.01 -1.86 -14.46
N PHE A 51 2.72 -0.57 -14.31
CA PHE A 51 2.55 0.07 -13.00
C PHE A 51 1.49 -0.64 -12.14
N ILE A 52 0.32 -0.93 -12.69
CA ILE A 52 -0.75 -1.68 -12.00
C ILE A 52 -0.25 -3.06 -11.59
N ALA A 53 0.36 -3.80 -12.53
CA ALA A 53 0.84 -5.15 -12.28
C ALA A 53 1.89 -5.18 -11.16
N VAL A 54 2.84 -4.25 -11.16
CA VAL A 54 3.88 -4.15 -10.13
C VAL A 54 3.29 -3.79 -8.77
N LYS A 55 2.40 -2.78 -8.68
CA LYS A 55 1.73 -2.44 -7.40
C LYS A 55 0.97 -3.63 -6.82
N LEU A 56 0.19 -4.33 -7.65
CA LEU A 56 -0.57 -5.51 -7.22
C LEU A 56 0.36 -6.67 -6.83
N ALA A 57 1.44 -6.90 -7.57
CA ALA A 57 2.42 -7.93 -7.25
C ALA A 57 3.13 -7.64 -5.92
N THR A 58 3.53 -6.39 -5.67
CA THR A 58 4.15 -5.98 -4.40
C THR A 58 3.18 -6.14 -3.23
N LEU A 59 1.94 -5.66 -3.37
CA LEU A 59 0.90 -5.79 -2.33
C LEU A 59 0.58 -7.26 -2.03
N GLY A 60 0.35 -8.05 -3.07
CA GLY A 60 0.06 -9.47 -2.96
C GLY A 60 1.22 -10.25 -2.33
N SER A 61 2.46 -9.93 -2.72
CA SER A 61 3.66 -10.55 -2.15
C SER A 61 3.80 -10.24 -0.66
N PHE A 62 3.65 -8.98 -0.26
CA PHE A 62 3.73 -8.59 1.14
C PHE A 62 2.66 -9.30 1.98
N VAL A 63 1.39 -9.21 1.57
CA VAL A 63 0.26 -9.81 2.29
C VAL A 63 0.40 -11.33 2.35
N GLY A 64 0.79 -11.97 1.24
CA GLY A 64 1.01 -13.40 1.14
C GLY A 64 2.12 -13.89 2.07
N VAL A 65 3.28 -13.22 2.07
CA VAL A 65 4.42 -13.54 2.96
C VAL A 65 4.04 -13.33 4.42
N MET A 66 3.36 -12.22 4.75
CA MET A 66 2.95 -11.94 6.12
C MET A 66 1.93 -12.94 6.65
N GLU A 67 0.97 -13.32 5.82
CA GLU A 67 -0.03 -14.32 6.18
C GLU A 67 0.57 -15.73 6.28
N TRP A 68 1.50 -16.09 5.40
CA TRP A 68 2.28 -17.32 5.51
C TRP A 68 3.10 -17.35 6.80
N TYR A 69 3.82 -16.27 7.11
CA TYR A 69 4.64 -16.16 8.31
C TYR A 69 3.79 -16.24 9.58
N ARG A 70 2.63 -15.58 9.61
CA ARG A 70 1.65 -15.66 10.70
C ARG A 70 1.21 -17.10 10.99
N ARG A 71 0.97 -17.88 9.93
CA ARG A 71 0.46 -19.26 10.03
C ARG A 71 1.54 -20.26 10.46
N HIS A 72 2.79 -20.07 10.04
CA HIS A 72 3.84 -21.08 10.21
C HIS A 72 4.90 -20.73 11.24
N ARG A 73 5.04 -19.45 11.64
CA ARG A 73 6.13 -18.97 12.49
C ARG A 73 5.64 -18.31 13.76
N ASN A 74 5.27 -17.04 13.70
CA ASN A 74 4.91 -16.26 14.88
C ASN A 74 3.73 -15.32 14.58
N PRO A 75 2.52 -15.61 15.09
CA PRO A 75 1.35 -14.80 14.83
C PRO A 75 1.38 -13.43 15.54
N ALA A 76 2.08 -13.31 16.67
CA ALA A 76 2.20 -12.04 17.40
C ALA A 76 3.10 -11.06 16.63
N PHE A 77 4.25 -11.55 16.13
CA PHE A 77 5.13 -10.73 15.30
C PHE A 77 4.45 -10.31 13.99
N ALA A 78 3.72 -11.22 13.35
CA ALA A 78 2.97 -10.90 12.14
C ALA A 78 1.92 -9.81 12.36
N ARG A 79 1.23 -9.83 13.53
CA ARG A 79 0.30 -8.76 13.92
C ARG A 79 1.01 -7.43 14.12
N LEU A 80 2.13 -7.43 14.83
CA LEU A 80 2.91 -6.22 15.07
C LEU A 80 3.35 -5.59 13.75
N VAL A 81 3.96 -6.36 12.86
CA VAL A 81 4.41 -5.87 11.56
C VAL A 81 3.24 -5.39 10.71
N GLY A 82 2.15 -6.17 10.61
CA GLY A 82 0.97 -5.76 9.84
C GLY A 82 0.36 -4.45 10.34
N SER A 83 0.22 -4.29 11.66
CA SER A 83 -0.27 -3.05 12.27
C SER A 83 0.71 -1.88 12.07
N ALA A 84 2.01 -2.12 12.23
CA ALA A 84 3.04 -1.10 12.03
C ALA A 84 3.09 -0.64 10.57
N THR A 85 2.96 -1.55 9.61
CA THR A 85 2.86 -1.22 8.18
C THR A 85 1.60 -0.41 7.88
N LEU A 86 0.45 -0.80 8.43
CA LEU A 86 -0.80 -0.06 8.23
C LEU A 86 -0.70 1.37 8.80
N ILE A 87 -0.21 1.50 10.03
CA ILE A 87 -0.02 2.81 10.68
C ILE A 87 1.00 3.64 9.89
N GLY A 88 2.15 3.06 9.54
CA GLY A 88 3.18 3.75 8.78
C GLY A 88 2.67 4.24 7.43
N TYR A 89 1.93 3.41 6.70
CA TYR A 89 1.31 3.78 5.44
C TYR A 89 0.32 4.95 5.61
N LEU A 90 -0.61 4.85 6.56
CA LEU A 90 -1.60 5.91 6.83
C LEU A 90 -0.94 7.21 7.30
N SER A 91 0.11 7.13 8.11
CA SER A 91 0.89 8.29 8.55
C SER A 91 1.61 8.95 7.39
N ILE A 92 2.27 8.19 6.51
CA ILE A 92 2.90 8.75 5.30
C ILE A 92 1.85 9.41 4.43
N TYR A 93 0.71 8.75 4.20
CA TYR A 93 -0.38 9.32 3.40
C TYR A 93 -0.90 10.64 4.02
N ALA A 94 -1.16 10.67 5.33
CA ALA A 94 -1.63 11.86 6.03
C ALA A 94 -0.60 13.00 6.00
N VAL A 95 0.68 12.69 6.23
CA VAL A 95 1.77 13.69 6.18
C VAL A 95 1.95 14.21 4.76
N SER A 96 1.97 13.35 3.74
CA SER A 96 2.05 13.77 2.34
C SER A 96 0.85 14.65 1.97
N PHE A 97 -0.36 14.29 2.41
CA PHE A 97 -1.54 15.11 2.17
C PHE A 97 -1.45 16.48 2.88
N CYS A 98 -1.06 16.53 4.15
CA CYS A 98 -0.91 17.80 4.87
C CYS A 98 0.22 18.68 4.32
N CYS A 99 1.40 18.11 4.08
CA CYS A 99 2.58 18.88 3.67
C CYS A 99 2.55 19.26 2.19
N VAL A 100 2.06 18.37 1.31
CA VAL A 100 2.08 18.60 -0.15
C VAL A 100 0.78 19.24 -0.63
N ASN A 101 -0.39 18.82 -0.14
CA ASN A 101 -1.65 19.40 -0.61
C ASN A 101 -2.08 20.65 0.17
N TYR A 102 -1.93 20.70 1.50
CA TYR A 102 -2.33 21.90 2.26
C TYR A 102 -1.26 23.00 2.28
N GLY A 103 0.02 22.65 2.26
CA GLY A 103 1.13 23.62 2.24
C GLY A 103 1.29 24.39 0.93
N THR A 104 0.67 23.95 -0.17
CA THR A 104 0.70 24.63 -1.47
C THR A 104 -0.53 25.52 -1.73
N ILE A 105 -1.53 25.48 -0.83
CA ILE A 105 -2.79 26.24 -0.96
C ILE A 105 -2.82 27.51 -0.05
N LEU A 106 -1.74 27.82 0.67
CA LEU A 106 -1.51 29.09 1.38
C LEU A 106 -0.32 29.85 0.77
#